data_AF-A0A529NRA7-F1
#
_entry.id   AF-A0A529NRA7-F1
#
_cell.length_a   1.000
_cell.length_b   1.000
_cell.length_c   1.000
_cell.angle_alpha   90.00
_cell.angle_beta   90.00
_cell.angle_gamma   90.00
#
_symmetry.space_group_name_H-M   'P 1'
#
loop_
_entity.id
_entity.type
_entity.pdbx_description
1 polymer ?
#
loop_
_entity_poly.entity_id
_entity_poly.type
_entity_poly.pdbx_seq_one_letter_code
_entity_poly.pdbx_strand_id
1 'polypeptide(L)' 'TKGRFFDDGEKRSIYLGSFSVNNDPAKRYGSGPQSDQVGYAFRNSANEWRIEFPAPYHESKLDILELRR' A
#
# COMPACT_ATOMS: atom_id res chain seq x y z
N THR A 1 5.45 -3.87 -6.72
CA THR A 1 4.81 -4.05 -5.40
C THR A 1 3.82 -5.21 -5.42
N LYS A 2 3.82 -6.06 -4.38
CA LYS A 2 2.86 -7.17 -4.20
C LYS A 2 2.32 -7.16 -2.77
N GLY A 3 1.01 -7.29 -2.60
CA GLY A 3 0.38 -7.21 -1.29
C GLY A 3 -1.00 -7.87 -1.22
N ARG A 4 -1.57 -7.87 -0.02
CA ARG A 4 -2.91 -8.36 0.29
C ARG A 4 -3.72 -7.25 0.98
N PHE A 5 -5.03 -7.29 0.76
CA PHE A 5 -5.97 -6.45 1.48
C PHE A 5 -6.60 -7.24 2.61
N PHE A 6 -6.73 -6.61 3.77
CA PHE A 6 -7.42 -7.11 4.94
C PHE A 6 -8.59 -6.19 5.23
N ASP A 7 -9.72 -6.77 5.59
CA ASP A 7 -10.89 -5.98 5.98
C ASP A 7 -10.60 -5.23 7.29
N ASP A 8 -10.86 -3.92 7.32
CA ASP A 8 -10.71 -3.04 8.50
C ASP A 8 -12.03 -2.30 8.76
N GLY A 9 -13.14 -3.00 8.50
CA GLY A 9 -14.50 -2.52 8.70
C GLY A 9 -15.12 -1.93 7.44
N GLU A 10 -16.30 -1.33 7.59
CA GLU A 10 -17.19 -1.05 6.46
C GLU A 10 -16.65 -0.06 5.41
N LYS A 11 -15.66 0.78 5.76
CA LYS A 11 -15.27 1.95 4.94
C LYS A 11 -13.84 1.89 4.40
N ARG A 12 -13.03 0.93 4.82
CA ARG A 12 -11.62 0.84 4.41
C ARG A 12 -11.06 -0.57 4.57
N SER A 13 -9.99 -0.84 3.86
CA SER A 13 -9.21 -2.07 4.00
C SER A 13 -7.76 -1.72 4.33
N ILE A 14 -7.07 -2.57 5.06
CA ILE A 14 -5.63 -2.44 5.29
C ILE A 14 -4.89 -3.13 4.14
N TYR A 15 -4.04 -2.38 3.46
CA TYR A 15 -3.05 -2.92 2.53
C TYR A 15 -1.79 -3.34 3.31
N LEU A 16 -1.42 -4.60 3.14
CA LEU A 16 -0.15 -5.14 3.65
C LEU A 16 0.64 -5.72 2.49
N GLY A 17 1.80 -5.14 2.19
CA GLY A 17 2.56 -5.54 1.02
C GLY A 17 4.02 -5.17 1.08
N SER A 18 4.73 -5.58 0.03
CA SER A 18 6.14 -5.27 -0.11
C SER A 18 6.38 -4.43 -1.36
N PHE A 19 7.07 -3.32 -1.16
CA PHE A 19 7.60 -2.49 -2.23
C PHE A 19 8.73 -3.21 -2.96
N SER A 20 8.83 -2.97 -4.26
CA SER A 20 9.92 -3.42 -5.09
C SER A 20 10.24 -2.33 -6.11
N VAL A 21 11.52 -2.03 -6.30
CA VAL A 21 11.99 -1.06 -7.27
C VAL A 21 12.38 -1.80 -8.55
N ASN A 22 12.04 -1.27 -9.72
CA ASN A 22 12.39 -1.84 -11.02
C ASN A 22 11.95 -3.32 -11.15
N ASN A 23 12.88 -4.18 -11.58
CA ASN A 23 12.68 -5.62 -11.77
C ASN A 23 13.12 -6.45 -10.56
N ASP A 24 13.40 -5.83 -9.41
CA ASP A 24 13.79 -6.59 -8.23
C ASP A 24 12.62 -7.46 -7.76
N PRO A 25 12.89 -8.73 -7.42
CA PRO A 25 11.84 -9.60 -6.89
C PRO A 25 11.30 -9.00 -5.59
N ALA A 26 9.98 -8.81 -5.53
CA ALA A 26 9.33 -8.33 -4.32
C ALA A 26 9.66 -9.27 -3.15
N LYS A 27 10.28 -8.70 -2.10
CA LYS A 27 10.56 -9.45 -0.88
C LYS A 27 9.25 -9.87 -0.20
N ARG A 28 9.34 -10.82 0.73
CA ARG A 28 8.20 -11.16 1.58
C ARG A 28 7.96 -10.02 2.56
N TYR A 29 6.69 -9.73 2.85
CA TYR A 29 6.33 -8.80 3.92
C TYR A 29 6.93 -9.28 5.26
N GLY A 30 7.49 -8.35 6.03
CA GLY A 30 8.25 -8.63 7.24
C GLY A 30 9.75 -8.82 7.00
N SER A 31 10.25 -8.57 5.79
CA SER A 31 11.69 -8.70 5.49
C SER A 31 12.52 -7.47 5.89
N GLY A 32 11.84 -6.39 6.29
CA GLY A 32 12.48 -5.19 6.82
C GLY A 32 11.74 -3.92 6.44
N PRO A 33 11.93 -2.84 7.22
CA PRO A 33 11.18 -1.60 7.07
C PRO A 33 11.40 -0.92 5.71
N GLN A 34 12.52 -1.20 5.02
CA GLN A 34 12.81 -0.73 3.66
C GLN A 34 11.85 -1.26 2.60
N SER A 35 11.29 -2.46 2.79
CA SER A 35 10.38 -3.09 1.84
C SER A 35 8.95 -3.16 2.36
N ASP A 36 8.77 -3.14 3.67
CA ASP A 36 7.47 -3.36 4.29
C ASP A 36 6.59 -2.12 4.11
N GLN A 37 5.44 -2.31 3.47
CA GLN A 37 4.46 -1.27 3.23
C GLN A 37 3.16 -1.63 3.93
N VAL A 38 2.66 -0.67 4.72
CA VAL A 38 1.34 -0.69 5.33
C VAL A 38 0.60 0.53 4.85
N GLY A 39 -0.64 0.36 4.40
CA GLY A 39 -1.45 1.48 3.96
C GLY A 39 -2.94 1.27 4.17
N TYR A 40 -3.69 2.36 4.15
CA TYR A 40 -5.16 2.33 4.18
C TYR A 40 -5.69 2.44 2.76
N ALA A 41 -6.47 1.45 2.35
CA ALA A 41 -7.13 1.41 1.06
C ALA A 41 -8.58 1.86 1.19
N PHE A 42 -8.95 2.85 0.41
CA PHE A 42 -10.26 3.44 0.33
C PHE A 42 -10.84 3.22 -1.06
N ARG A 43 -12.11 2.80 -1.09
CA ARG A 43 -12.91 2.79 -2.30
C ARG A 43 -13.75 4.05 -2.33
N ASN A 44 -13.20 5.12 -2.92
CA ASN A 44 -13.85 6.43 -2.97
C ASN A 44 -15.10 6.41 -3.88
N SER A 45 -15.07 5.61 -4.95
CA SER A 45 -16.22 5.43 -5.83
C SER A 45 -16.18 4.07 -6.55
N ALA A 46 -17.15 3.81 -7.43
CA ALA A 46 -17.14 2.61 -8.27
C ALA A 46 -15.85 2.49 -9.12
N ASN A 47 -15.25 3.63 -9.50
CA ASN A 47 -14.14 3.71 -10.46
C ASN A 47 -12.86 4.33 -9.88
N GLU A 48 -12.86 4.70 -8.59
CA GLU A 48 -11.75 5.38 -7.94
C GLU A 48 -11.37 4.67 -6.65
N TRP A 49 -10.09 4.33 -6.57
CA TRP A 49 -9.49 3.70 -5.41
C TRP A 49 -8.27 4.51 -4.99
N ARG A 50 -8.07 4.63 -3.68
CA ARG A 50 -6.92 5.34 -3.10
C ARG A 50 -6.27 4.46 -2.05
N ILE A 51 -4.95 4.40 -2.05
CA ILE A 51 -4.17 3.77 -0.98
C ILE A 51 -3.24 4.82 -0.37
N GLU A 52 -3.33 5.00 0.94
CA GLU A 52 -2.51 5.94 1.70
C GLU A 52 -1.47 5.17 2.52
N PHE A 53 -0.20 5.50 2.35
CA PHE A 53 0.92 4.90 3.07
C PHE A 53 1.45 5.91 4.09
N PRO A 54 0.98 5.89 5.35
CA PRO A 54 1.47 6.79 6.38
C PRO A 54 2.89 6.38 6.79
N ALA A 55 3.80 7.36 6.90
CA ALA A 55 5.19 7.16 7.33
C ALA A 55 5.93 6.07 6.53
N PRO A 56 6.05 6.20 5.20
CA PRO A 56 6.88 5.30 4.42
C PRO A 56 8.34 5.42 4.85
N TYR A 57 9.13 4.37 4.61
CA TYR A 57 10.52 4.31 5.05
C TYR A 57 11.43 5.36 4.38
N HIS A 58 11.07 5.81 3.18
CA HIS A 58 11.84 6.77 2.38
C HIS A 58 11.48 8.22 2.73
N GLU A 59 11.97 9.18 1.93
CA GLU A 59 11.91 10.62 2.22
C GLU A 59 10.49 11.18 2.40
N SER A 60 9.48 10.52 1.85
CA SER A 60 8.08 10.93 1.96
C SER A 60 7.55 10.85 3.39
N LYS A 61 6.74 11.83 3.81
CA LYS A 61 5.98 11.76 5.07
C LYS A 61 4.65 11.01 4.91
N LEU A 62 4.15 10.96 3.67
CA LEU A 62 2.92 10.30 3.26
C LEU A 62 3.01 10.05 1.75
N ASP A 63 2.79 8.81 1.32
CA ASP A 63 2.60 8.49 -0.09
C ASP A 63 1.13 8.15 -0.36
N ILE A 64 0.61 8.59 -1.51
CA ILE A 64 -0.75 8.31 -1.95
C ILE A 64 -0.69 7.68 -3.33
N LEU A 65 -1.33 6.51 -3.46
CA LEU A 65 -1.53 5.84 -4.74
C LEU A 65 -3.01 5.95 -5.12
N GLU A 66 -3.28 6.61 -6.25
CA GLU A 66 -4.64 6.73 -6.80
C GLU A 66 -4.77 5.85 -8.04
N LEU A 67 -5.80 5.00 -8.07
CA LEU A 67 -6.16 4.18 -9.21
C LEU A 67 -7.49 4.68 -9.77
N ARG A 68 -7.46 5.06 -11.03
CA ARG A 68 -8.63 5.54 -11.78
C ARG A 68 -8.80 4.66 -13.01
N ARG A 69 -10.04 4.25 -13.29
CA ARG A 69 -10.40 3.46 -14.47
C ARG A 69 -10.90 4.36 -15.59
#